data_AF-A0AAQ3N5H2-F1
#
_entry.id   AF-A0AAQ3N5H2-F1
#
_cell.length_a   1.000
_cell.length_b   1.000
_cell.length_c   1.000
_cell.angle_alpha   90.00
_cell.angle_beta   90.00
_cell.angle_gamma   90.00
#
_symmetry.space_group_name_H-M   'P 1'
#
loop_
_entity.id
_entity.type
_entity.pdbx_description
1 polymer ?
#
loop_
_entity_poly.entity_id
_entity_poly.type
_entity_poly.pdbx_seq_one_letter_code
_entity_poly.pdbx_strand_id
1 'polypeptide(L)'
;MGKKKTTIDWFNCSKDLIQGQGSSVQTPTPPPQTARVVNLEGEEEIPLKRKRRVIPLKEIPSGKRTRNPSKGSAVDETGHLEADRDLPNGVWDAGFDLGYKIDPKLDPAEMKVLKNTPRQQLLQHILEFCARATASTLELIHMDDQDRAEVEGLQKQLMDLTILHSECGPKYEAAEKMINEGRVILENMKTSFQATKKEMDRQTADLAATRKALNEVTMERNTLKNSLIAAKAREREMAGAIILEHTRGFKKAIRQVTFLLDRPLQNLPLDVEKDILHGKIVPSKEVPAGTYSDDEEEEVAASEPTDSPSVETNNVPFDVTEVPIS
;
A
#
# COMPACT_ATOMS: atom_id res chain seq x y z
N MET A 1 -44.51 -2.85 8.72
CA MET A 1 -43.26 -3.57 9.05
C MET A 1 -42.09 -2.72 8.61
N GLY A 2 -41.48 -1.95 9.51
CA GLY A 2 -40.39 -1.01 9.19
C GLY A 2 -39.07 -1.48 9.79
N LYS A 3 -38.06 -1.71 8.96
CA LYS A 3 -36.69 -2.01 9.40
C LYS A 3 -35.87 -0.72 9.29
N LYS A 4 -35.45 -0.17 10.44
CA LYS A 4 -34.51 0.95 10.51
C LYS A 4 -33.09 0.40 10.27
N LYS A 5 -32.38 0.95 9.30
CA LYS A 5 -30.93 0.73 9.09
C LYS A 5 -30.17 1.75 9.95
N THR A 6 -29.27 1.27 10.80
CA THR A 6 -28.28 2.08 11.51
C THR A 6 -27.04 2.20 10.63
N THR A 7 -26.79 3.39 10.11
CA THR A 7 -25.56 3.75 9.39
C THR A 7 -24.50 4.11 10.43
N ILE A 8 -23.39 3.36 10.47
CA ILE A 8 -22.22 3.68 11.30
C ILE A 8 -21.30 4.57 10.46
N ASP A 9 -21.17 5.81 10.87
CA ASP A 9 -20.33 6.82 10.23
C ASP A 9 -18.91 6.78 10.82
N TRP A 10 -17.96 6.30 10.02
CA TRP A 10 -16.57 6.08 10.43
C TRP A 10 -15.75 7.36 10.60
N PHE A 11 -16.21 8.50 10.08
CA PHE A 11 -15.40 9.72 10.02
C PHE A 11 -15.53 10.65 11.24
N ASN A 12 -16.43 10.35 12.19
CA ASN A 12 -16.70 11.24 13.33
C ASN A 12 -16.10 10.80 14.68
N CYS A 13 -15.30 9.73 14.74
CA CYS A 13 -14.84 9.17 16.03
C CYS A 13 -13.62 9.89 16.67
N SER A 14 -13.16 11.01 16.11
CA SER A 14 -11.89 11.65 16.54
C SER A 14 -12.03 12.92 17.38
N LYS A 15 -13.25 13.34 17.79
CA LYS A 15 -13.43 14.63 18.49
C LYS A 15 -13.90 14.60 19.94
N ASP A 16 -14.24 13.44 20.50
CA ASP A 16 -14.82 13.36 21.86
C ASP A 16 -13.85 12.87 22.94
N LEU A 17 -12.53 12.93 22.71
CA LEU A 17 -11.52 12.56 23.71
C LEU A 17 -10.63 13.72 24.14
N ILE A 18 -11.19 14.92 24.30
CA ILE A 18 -10.51 16.03 24.98
C ILE A 18 -11.51 16.77 25.86
N GLN A 19 -11.92 16.17 26.98
CA GLN A 19 -12.35 16.96 28.15
C GLN A 19 -12.34 16.12 29.43
N GLY A 20 -11.42 16.49 30.34
CA GLY A 20 -11.57 16.31 31.78
C GLY A 20 -10.78 15.16 32.41
N GLN A 21 -9.62 15.47 32.99
CA GLN A 21 -9.40 15.48 34.46
C GLN A 21 -7.90 15.57 34.76
N GLY A 22 -7.54 16.54 35.60
CA GLY A 22 -6.17 16.75 36.03
C GLY A 22 -5.72 15.70 37.05
N SER A 23 -4.45 15.31 36.98
CA SER A 23 -3.71 14.77 38.12
C SER A 23 -2.20 14.88 37.89
N SER A 24 -1.54 15.51 38.86
CA SER A 24 -0.11 15.50 39.23
C SER A 24 0.92 14.89 38.27
N VAL A 25 1.80 15.74 37.74
CA VAL A 25 3.04 15.35 37.07
C VAL A 25 4.09 14.99 38.12
N GLN A 26 4.42 13.70 38.23
CA GLN A 26 5.73 13.25 38.71
C GLN A 26 6.50 12.69 37.50
N THR A 27 7.63 13.31 37.21
CA THR A 27 8.61 12.89 36.20
C THR A 27 9.37 11.65 36.68
N PRO A 28 9.50 10.59 35.85
CA PRO A 28 10.49 9.55 36.11
C PRO A 28 11.88 10.05 35.69
N THR A 29 12.83 9.90 36.60
CA THR A 29 14.26 10.14 36.43
C THR A 29 14.87 9.11 35.46
N PRO A 30 15.81 9.49 34.57
CA PRO A 30 16.54 8.52 33.74
C PRO A 30 17.61 7.79 34.56
N PRO A 31 17.90 6.50 34.28
CA PRO A 31 19.01 5.80 34.92
C PRO A 31 20.37 6.34 34.43
N PRO A 32 21.41 6.36 35.28
CA PRO A 32 22.72 6.88 34.91
C PRO A 32 23.44 5.94 33.93
N GLN A 33 23.78 6.49 32.77
CA GLN A 33 24.78 5.91 31.86
C GLN A 33 26.16 6.05 32.49
N THR A 34 26.77 4.93 32.88
CA THR A 34 28.22 4.86 33.08
C THR A 34 28.82 4.15 31.87
N ALA A 35 29.22 4.95 30.89
CA ALA A 35 30.12 4.51 29.84
C ALA A 35 31.51 4.28 30.47
N ARG A 36 31.90 3.03 30.62
CA ARG A 36 33.31 2.66 30.83
C ARG A 36 33.88 2.30 29.46
N VAL A 37 34.62 3.24 28.88
CA VAL A 37 35.52 2.96 27.75
C VAL A 37 36.56 1.98 28.27
N VAL A 38 36.59 0.75 27.75
CA VAL A 38 37.74 -0.14 27.89
C VAL A 38 38.32 -0.30 26.49
N ASN A 39 39.56 0.15 26.38
CA ASN A 39 40.39 0.08 25.19
C ASN A 39 40.47 -1.37 24.67
N LEU A 40 40.33 -1.51 23.36
CA LEU A 40 40.79 -2.66 22.60
C LEU A 40 42.31 -2.54 22.47
N GLU A 41 43.04 -3.28 23.30
CA GLU A 41 44.43 -3.65 23.02
C GLU A 41 44.49 -5.19 22.98
N GLY A 42 45.08 -5.69 21.89
CA GLY A 42 45.05 -7.09 21.54
C GLY A 42 45.87 -7.95 22.49
N GLU A 43 45.32 -9.12 22.80
CA GLU A 43 46.13 -10.27 23.21
C GLU A 43 45.90 -11.40 22.22
N GLU A 44 47.02 -11.87 21.69
CA GLU A 44 47.12 -12.97 20.75
C GLU A 44 46.54 -14.25 21.37
N GLU A 45 45.70 -14.92 20.58
CA GLU A 45 45.16 -16.24 20.88
C GLU A 45 46.31 -17.26 20.93
N ILE A 46 46.77 -17.60 22.15
CA ILE A 46 47.75 -18.68 22.36
C ILE A 46 47.00 -20.02 22.35
N PRO A 47 47.19 -20.90 21.35
CA PRO A 47 46.53 -22.20 21.34
C PRO A 47 47.21 -23.13 22.35
N LEU A 48 46.52 -23.40 23.47
CA LEU A 48 46.89 -24.42 24.46
C LEU A 48 46.76 -25.83 23.84
N LYS A 49 47.81 -26.28 23.14
CA LYS A 49 47.98 -27.66 22.66
C LYS A 49 48.16 -28.60 23.86
N ARG A 50 47.06 -29.14 24.39
CA ARG A 50 47.10 -30.20 25.39
C ARG A 50 47.52 -31.52 24.72
N LYS A 51 48.77 -31.92 24.91
CA LYS A 51 49.31 -33.23 24.49
C LYS A 51 48.58 -34.35 25.25
N ARG A 52 47.53 -34.92 24.65
CA ARG A 52 47.04 -36.25 25.04
C ARG A 52 48.04 -37.29 24.55
N ARG A 53 48.73 -37.98 25.46
CA ARG A 53 49.34 -39.28 25.14
C ARG A 53 48.18 -40.28 24.98
N VAL A 54 47.82 -40.53 23.73
CA VAL A 54 46.99 -41.67 23.34
C VAL A 54 47.87 -42.91 23.50
N ILE A 55 47.56 -43.75 24.48
CA ILE A 55 48.05 -45.13 24.48
C ILE A 55 47.07 -45.90 23.57
N PRO A 56 47.54 -46.48 22.45
CA PRO A 56 46.66 -47.21 21.56
C PRO A 56 46.14 -48.48 22.24
N LEU A 57 44.82 -48.65 22.19
CA LEU A 57 44.12 -49.87 22.54
C LEU A 57 44.59 -50.98 21.57
N LYS A 58 45.55 -51.79 22.00
CA LYS A 58 45.83 -53.06 21.33
C LYS A 58 44.71 -54.03 21.72
N GLU A 59 43.93 -54.39 20.71
CA GLU A 59 43.05 -55.55 20.68
C GLU A 59 43.79 -56.77 21.26
N ILE A 60 43.17 -57.44 22.24
CA ILE A 60 43.59 -58.78 22.67
C ILE A 60 42.46 -59.76 22.34
N PRO A 61 42.75 -60.90 21.68
CA PRO A 61 41.75 -61.79 21.12
C PRO A 61 41.01 -62.57 22.21
N SER A 62 39.76 -62.90 21.90
CA SER A 62 38.99 -63.96 22.53
C SER A 62 39.76 -65.28 22.47
N GLY A 63 40.26 -65.73 23.61
CA GLY A 63 41.04 -66.96 23.71
C GLY A 63 40.96 -67.57 25.10
N LYS A 64 40.23 -68.70 25.18
CA LYS A 64 40.11 -69.60 26.33
C LYS A 64 41.43 -69.73 27.10
N ARG A 65 41.43 -69.40 28.40
CA ARG A 65 42.49 -69.85 29.33
C ARG A 65 41.96 -70.99 30.17
N THR A 66 42.45 -72.16 29.82
CA THR A 66 42.58 -73.34 30.66
C THR A 66 43.28 -73.00 31.98
N ARG A 67 42.80 -73.64 33.05
CA ARG A 67 43.43 -73.73 34.37
C ARG A 67 44.93 -73.98 34.22
N ASN A 68 45.75 -73.18 34.91
CA ASN A 68 46.70 -73.69 35.90
C ASN A 68 47.15 -72.56 36.84
N PRO A 69 47.35 -72.86 38.14
CA PRO A 69 47.50 -71.87 39.19
C PRO A 69 48.98 -71.47 39.35
N SER A 70 49.35 -70.26 38.99
CA SER A 70 50.62 -69.67 39.40
C SER A 70 50.41 -68.89 40.68
N LYS A 71 50.81 -69.51 41.80
CA LYS A 71 51.07 -68.87 43.09
C LYS A 71 51.86 -67.58 42.88
N GLY A 72 51.22 -66.45 43.18
CA GLY A 72 51.86 -65.15 43.30
C GLY A 72 51.31 -64.50 44.56
N SER A 73 51.85 -64.89 45.72
CA SER A 73 51.57 -64.22 46.98
C SER A 73 52.25 -62.86 46.95
N ALA A 74 51.46 -61.79 46.81
CA ALA A 74 51.91 -60.47 47.23
C ALA A 74 52.02 -60.52 48.76
N VAL A 75 53.25 -60.37 49.26
CA VAL A 75 53.58 -60.36 50.68
C VAL A 75 53.63 -58.90 51.08
N ASP A 76 52.75 -58.47 51.98
CA ASP A 76 52.92 -57.22 52.71
C ASP A 76 53.92 -57.40 53.87
N GLU A 77 54.51 -56.32 54.37
CA GLU A 77 55.68 -56.25 55.28
C GLU A 77 55.54 -56.98 56.64
N THR A 78 54.47 -57.74 56.85
CA THR A 78 54.25 -58.62 58.03
C THR A 78 54.03 -60.10 57.69
N GLY A 79 54.26 -60.54 56.45
CA GLY A 79 54.48 -61.96 56.14
C GLY A 79 53.24 -62.87 56.12
N HIS A 80 52.04 -62.33 55.97
CA HIS A 80 50.82 -63.12 55.75
C HIS A 80 50.36 -63.09 54.28
N LEU A 81 49.97 -64.27 53.77
CA LEU A 81 49.31 -64.45 52.47
C LEU A 81 48.05 -63.59 52.41
N GLU A 82 47.95 -62.67 51.45
CA GLU A 82 46.65 -62.10 51.04
C GLU A 82 45.81 -63.25 50.47
N ALA A 83 45.04 -63.91 51.34
CA ALA A 83 43.85 -64.61 50.90
C ALA A 83 42.95 -63.58 50.23
N ASP A 84 42.32 -63.95 49.10
CA ASP A 84 41.18 -63.23 48.52
C ASP A 84 40.19 -62.98 49.66
N ARG A 85 40.27 -61.80 50.29
CA ARG A 85 39.33 -61.39 51.32
C ARG A 85 38.02 -61.14 50.59
N ASP A 86 36.98 -61.85 51.00
CA ASP A 86 35.63 -61.57 50.53
C ASP A 86 35.36 -60.06 50.65
N LEU A 87 34.77 -59.47 49.61
CA LEU A 87 34.42 -58.05 49.62
C LEU A 87 33.56 -57.79 50.86
N PRO A 88 33.96 -56.86 51.74
CA PRO A 88 33.18 -56.57 52.94
C PRO A 88 31.76 -56.12 52.54
N ASN A 89 30.77 -56.56 53.28
CA ASN A 89 29.34 -56.32 53.04
C ASN A 89 28.90 -54.88 53.36
N GLY A 90 29.85 -53.97 53.59
CA GLY A 90 29.62 -52.54 53.82
C GLY A 90 30.77 -51.89 54.57
N VAL A 91 30.73 -50.55 54.68
CA VAL A 91 31.73 -49.75 55.41
C VAL A 91 31.74 -50.00 56.93
N TRP A 92 30.76 -50.74 57.44
CA TRP A 92 30.64 -51.15 58.84
C TRP A 92 30.93 -52.64 59.06
N ASP A 93 31.28 -53.38 58.01
CA ASP A 93 31.71 -54.77 58.11
C ASP A 93 33.08 -54.82 58.82
N ALA A 94 33.28 -55.80 59.70
CA ALA A 94 34.56 -56.05 60.36
C ALA A 94 35.70 -56.32 59.35
N GLY A 95 35.37 -56.78 58.13
CA GLY A 95 36.32 -56.90 57.03
C GLY A 95 36.81 -55.55 56.47
N PHE A 96 36.07 -54.46 56.69
CA PHE A 96 36.41 -53.09 56.29
C PHE A 96 37.07 -52.34 57.46
N ASP A 97 38.26 -52.78 57.86
CA ASP A 97 39.07 -52.06 58.84
C ASP A 97 40.03 -51.09 58.13
N LEU A 98 40.01 -49.81 58.52
CA LEU A 98 40.94 -48.79 58.04
C LEU A 98 41.99 -48.43 59.10
N GLY A 99 41.89 -48.98 60.31
CA GLY A 99 42.77 -48.67 61.43
C GLY A 99 44.24 -48.96 61.14
N TYR A 100 44.54 -50.02 60.39
CA TYR A 100 45.92 -50.35 59.97
C TYR A 100 46.44 -49.50 58.81
N LYS A 101 45.57 -48.78 58.09
CA LYS A 101 45.95 -47.94 56.94
C LYS A 101 46.21 -46.48 57.32
N ILE A 102 45.69 -46.07 58.48
CA ILE A 102 45.88 -44.72 59.01
C ILE A 102 46.95 -44.83 60.09
N ASP A 103 48.21 -44.67 59.71
CA ASP A 103 49.31 -44.52 60.67
C ASP A 103 49.52 -43.01 60.92
N PRO A 104 48.99 -42.44 62.03
CA PRO A 104 49.07 -41.01 62.28
C PRO A 104 50.51 -40.65 62.59
N LYS A 105 51.18 -40.02 61.63
CA LYS A 105 52.52 -39.45 61.80
C LYS A 105 52.44 -38.20 62.69
N LEU A 106 52.33 -38.42 63.99
CA LEU A 106 52.31 -37.38 65.00
C LEU A 106 53.73 -37.08 65.47
N ASP A 107 54.06 -35.81 65.63
CA ASP A 107 55.34 -35.42 66.19
C ASP A 107 55.42 -35.73 67.71
N PRO A 108 56.62 -35.71 68.34
CA PRO A 108 56.75 -36.01 69.76
C PRO A 108 55.94 -35.08 70.68
N ALA A 109 55.64 -33.85 70.26
CA ALA A 109 54.86 -32.89 71.03
C ALA A 109 53.36 -33.20 70.94
N GLU A 110 52.84 -33.49 69.75
CA GLU A 110 51.48 -33.93 69.47
C GLU A 110 51.18 -35.25 70.19
N MET A 111 52.13 -36.19 70.15
CA MET A 111 52.04 -37.45 70.89
C MET A 111 51.95 -37.23 72.41
N LYS A 112 52.67 -36.22 72.93
CA LYS A 112 52.61 -35.85 74.35
C LYS A 112 51.27 -35.22 74.72
N VAL A 113 50.70 -34.39 73.84
CA VAL A 113 49.35 -33.83 74.03
C VAL A 113 48.32 -34.96 74.08
N LEU A 114 48.33 -35.85 73.09
CA LEU A 114 47.34 -36.94 73.00
C LEU A 114 47.39 -37.89 74.19
N LYS A 115 48.59 -38.22 74.70
CA LYS A 115 48.77 -39.08 75.88
C LYS A 115 48.35 -38.42 77.19
N ASN A 116 48.48 -37.10 77.30
CA ASN A 116 48.13 -36.35 78.51
C ASN A 116 46.65 -35.92 78.55
N THR A 117 45.95 -35.94 77.42
CA THR A 117 44.52 -35.68 77.35
C THR A 117 43.74 -36.86 77.94
N PRO A 118 42.88 -36.67 78.95
CA PRO A 118 42.06 -37.76 79.48
C PRO A 118 41.08 -38.26 78.41
N ARG A 119 40.81 -39.57 78.43
CA ARG A 119 39.95 -40.26 77.45
C ARG A 119 38.61 -39.54 77.21
N GLN A 120 37.98 -39.00 78.25
CA GLN A 120 36.70 -38.29 78.14
C GLN A 120 36.82 -37.01 77.29
N GLN A 121 37.90 -36.25 77.43
CA GLN A 121 38.15 -35.06 76.61
C GLN A 121 38.46 -35.44 75.16
N LEU A 122 39.23 -36.51 74.94
CA LEU A 122 39.49 -37.02 73.59
C LEU A 122 38.18 -37.47 72.89
N LEU A 123 37.30 -38.17 73.60
CA LEU A 123 35.97 -38.53 73.10
C LEU A 123 35.13 -37.30 72.76
N GLN A 124 35.16 -36.26 73.60
CA GLN A 124 34.48 -35.00 73.33
C GLN A 124 35.05 -34.30 72.08
N HIS A 125 36.36 -34.27 71.90
CA HIS A 125 37.00 -33.70 70.70
C HIS A 125 36.63 -34.45 69.43
N ILE A 126 36.59 -35.79 69.49
CA ILE A 126 36.15 -36.62 68.35
C ILE A 126 34.70 -36.31 68.02
N LEU A 127 33.82 -36.22 69.02
CA LEU A 127 32.41 -35.90 68.80
C LEU A 127 32.23 -34.51 68.19
N GLU A 128 32.93 -33.50 68.71
CA GLU A 128 32.93 -32.13 68.19
C GLU A 128 33.44 -32.09 66.74
N PHE A 129 34.51 -32.82 66.43
CA PHE A 129 35.04 -32.93 65.07
C PHE A 129 34.01 -33.55 64.12
N CYS A 130 33.39 -34.67 64.50
CA CYS A 130 32.36 -35.33 63.71
C CYS A 130 31.13 -34.41 63.52
N ALA A 131 30.73 -33.67 64.56
CA ALA A 131 29.63 -32.71 64.47
C ALA A 131 29.94 -31.58 63.47
N ARG A 132 31.15 -31.00 63.53
CA ARG A 132 31.60 -29.97 62.58
C ARG A 132 31.69 -30.51 61.15
N ALA A 133 32.26 -31.69 60.95
CA ALA A 133 32.33 -32.33 59.64
C ALA A 133 30.93 -32.60 59.07
N THR A 134 29.99 -33.03 59.92
CA THR A 134 28.58 -33.22 59.54
C THR A 134 27.92 -31.91 59.14
N ALA A 135 28.11 -30.84 59.93
CA ALA A 135 27.56 -29.51 59.61
C ALA A 135 28.11 -28.96 58.28
N SER A 136 29.43 -29.08 58.04
CA SER A 136 30.04 -28.70 56.76
C SER A 136 29.52 -29.53 55.58
N THR A 137 29.26 -30.83 55.80
CA THR A 137 28.69 -31.71 54.76
C THR A 137 27.26 -31.32 54.42
N LEU A 138 26.44 -31.01 55.42
CA LEU A 138 25.06 -30.52 55.21
C LEU A 138 25.04 -29.20 54.43
N GLU A 139 25.95 -28.27 54.75
CA GLU A 139 26.05 -27.01 54.02
C GLU A 139 26.46 -27.22 52.56
N LEU A 140 27.39 -28.14 52.28
CA LEU A 140 27.76 -28.51 50.91
C LEU A 140 26.58 -29.09 50.12
N ILE A 141 25.76 -29.94 50.75
CA ILE A 141 24.56 -30.50 50.12
C ILE A 141 23.56 -29.37 49.81
N HIS A 142 23.34 -28.45 50.74
CA HIS A 142 22.45 -27.31 50.53
C HIS A 142 22.94 -26.41 49.38
N MET A 143 24.24 -26.12 49.31
CA MET A 143 24.81 -25.36 48.19
C MET A 143 24.65 -26.11 46.85
N ASP A 144 24.85 -27.42 46.79
CA ASP A 144 24.62 -28.23 45.58
C ASP A 144 23.13 -28.22 45.16
N ASP A 145 22.20 -28.29 46.12
CA ASP A 145 20.77 -28.17 45.84
C ASP A 145 20.40 -26.78 45.30
N GLN A 146 21.03 -25.72 45.82
CA GLN A 146 20.85 -24.36 45.30
C GLN A 146 21.38 -24.24 43.86
N ASP A 147 22.61 -24.71 43.61
CA ASP A 147 23.23 -24.67 42.28
C ASP A 147 22.38 -25.45 41.27
N ARG A 148 21.83 -26.60 41.66
CA ARG A 148 20.91 -27.39 40.82
C ARG A 148 19.63 -26.62 40.51
N ALA A 149 19.01 -25.99 41.50
CA ALA A 149 17.80 -25.19 41.28
C ALA A 149 18.07 -24.00 40.34
N GLU A 150 19.24 -23.35 40.44
CA GLU A 150 19.66 -22.28 39.53
C GLU A 150 19.87 -22.81 38.11
N VAL A 151 20.53 -23.95 37.94
CA VAL A 151 20.74 -24.60 36.63
C VAL A 151 19.42 -24.99 35.99
N GLU A 152 18.49 -25.59 36.73
CA GLU A 152 17.15 -25.92 36.23
C GLU A 152 16.37 -24.67 35.82
N GLY A 153 16.48 -23.59 36.60
CA GLY A 153 15.89 -22.29 36.28
C GLY A 153 16.43 -21.71 34.97
N LEU A 154 17.75 -21.73 34.78
CA LEU A 154 18.40 -21.25 33.56
C LEU A 154 18.06 -22.13 32.34
N GLN A 155 17.98 -23.45 32.51
CA GLN A 155 17.58 -24.36 31.45
C GLN A 155 16.14 -24.08 30.98
N LYS A 156 15.23 -23.82 31.92
CA LYS A 156 13.85 -23.43 31.58
C LYS A 156 13.82 -22.12 30.81
N GLN A 157 14.56 -21.10 31.25
CA GLN A 157 14.66 -19.82 30.53
C GLN A 157 15.21 -19.98 29.12
N LEU A 158 16.24 -20.82 28.94
CA LEU A 158 16.81 -21.12 27.64
C LEU A 158 15.79 -21.80 26.71
N MET A 159 15.02 -22.76 27.25
CA MET A 159 13.95 -23.43 26.50
C MET A 159 12.85 -22.44 26.08
N ASP A 160 12.37 -21.61 27.02
CA ASP A 160 11.35 -20.59 26.75
C ASP A 160 11.82 -19.59 25.68
N LEU A 161 13.08 -19.14 25.76
CA LEU A 161 13.68 -18.24 24.77
C LEU A 161 13.84 -18.91 23.41
N THR A 162 14.19 -20.20 23.39
CA THR A 162 14.30 -20.98 22.14
C THR A 162 12.95 -21.11 21.45
N ILE A 163 11.88 -21.38 22.21
CA ILE A 163 10.52 -21.42 21.68
C ILE A 163 10.14 -20.05 21.11
N LEU A 164 10.34 -18.97 21.88
CA LEU A 164 10.02 -17.62 21.44
C LEU A 164 10.80 -17.23 20.16
N HIS A 165 12.07 -17.60 20.08
CA HIS A 165 12.89 -17.36 18.89
C HIS A 165 12.37 -18.15 17.67
N SER A 166 11.97 -19.42 17.86
CA SER A 166 11.41 -20.26 16.80
C SER A 166 10.09 -19.70 16.24
N GLU A 167 9.30 -19.00 17.06
CA GLU A 167 8.09 -18.32 16.59
C GLU A 167 8.36 -17.00 15.86
N CYS A 168 9.51 -16.37 16.10
CA CYS A 168 9.85 -15.07 15.53
C CYS A 168 10.18 -15.18 14.04
N GLY A 169 10.91 -16.23 13.63
CA GLY A 169 11.27 -16.51 12.24
C GLY A 169 10.08 -16.47 11.25
N PRO A 170 9.04 -17.31 11.42
CA PRO A 170 7.90 -17.31 10.50
C PRO A 170 7.09 -16.01 10.52
N LYS A 171 7.03 -15.31 11.66
CA LYS A 171 6.39 -13.98 11.76
C LYS A 171 7.14 -12.94 10.92
N TYR A 172 8.47 -12.98 10.94
CA TYR A 172 9.32 -12.12 10.11
C TYR A 172 9.13 -12.42 8.62
N GLU A 173 9.17 -13.69 8.22
CA GLU A 173 8.97 -14.11 6.82
C GLU A 173 7.58 -13.70 6.30
N ALA A 174 6.53 -13.86 7.12
CA ALA A 174 5.19 -13.42 6.78
C ALA A 174 5.09 -11.89 6.60
N ALA A 175 5.75 -11.12 7.48
CA ALA A 175 5.81 -9.67 7.37
C ALA A 175 6.59 -9.21 6.12
N GLU A 176 7.72 -9.86 5.81
CA GLU A 176 8.51 -9.57 4.61
C GLU A 176 7.71 -9.86 3.33
N LYS A 177 6.98 -10.98 3.30
CA LYS A 177 6.08 -11.30 2.18
C LYS A 177 5.01 -10.22 1.99
N MET A 178 4.35 -9.78 3.06
CA MET A 178 3.35 -8.70 2.98
C MET A 178 3.95 -7.38 2.49
N ILE A 179 5.16 -7.04 2.91
CA ILE A 179 5.87 -5.84 2.44
C ILE A 179 6.17 -5.93 0.94
N ASN A 180 6.61 -7.10 0.47
CA ASN A 180 6.91 -7.32 -0.94
C ASN A 180 5.64 -7.27 -1.82
N GLU A 181 4.54 -7.87 -1.37
CA GLU A 181 3.23 -7.77 -2.03
C GLU A 181 2.74 -6.32 -2.08
N GLY A 182 2.84 -5.59 -0.95
CA GLY A 182 2.50 -4.17 -0.89
C GLY A 182 3.33 -3.31 -1.85
N ARG A 183 4.63 -3.63 -2.03
CA ARG A 183 5.50 -2.94 -2.99
C ARG A 183 5.05 -3.16 -4.43
N VAL A 184 4.67 -4.38 -4.79
CA VAL A 184 4.16 -4.70 -6.14
C VAL A 184 2.86 -3.95 -6.42
N ILE A 185 1.93 -3.95 -5.46
CA ILE A 185 0.65 -3.22 -5.57
C ILE A 185 0.92 -1.72 -5.78
N LEU A 186 1.86 -1.14 -5.02
CA LEU A 186 2.19 0.28 -5.13
C LEU A 186 2.74 0.64 -6.52
N GLU A 187 3.64 -0.18 -7.08
CA GLU A 187 4.20 0.10 -8.40
C GLU A 187 3.15 -0.08 -9.51
N ASN A 188 2.25 -1.07 -9.39
CA ASN A 188 1.10 -1.23 -10.29
C ASN A 188 0.15 -0.03 -10.22
N MET A 189 -0.14 0.47 -9.02
CA MET A 189 -0.99 1.65 -8.83
C MET A 189 -0.34 2.89 -9.43
N LYS A 190 0.97 3.07 -9.24
CA LYS A 190 1.73 4.20 -9.79
C LYS A 190 1.76 4.18 -11.32
N THR A 191 1.98 3.02 -11.94
CA THR A 191 1.97 2.87 -13.40
C THR A 191 0.58 3.13 -13.98
N SER A 192 -0.47 2.58 -13.35
CA SER A 192 -1.86 2.86 -13.72
C SER A 192 -2.20 4.36 -13.62
N PHE A 193 -1.81 5.01 -12.53
CA PHE A 193 -2.02 6.44 -12.33
C PHE A 193 -1.30 7.30 -13.38
N GLN A 194 -0.08 6.92 -13.77
CA GLN A 194 0.63 7.61 -14.85
C GLN A 194 -0.06 7.43 -16.21
N ALA A 195 -0.62 6.24 -16.48
CA ALA A 195 -1.36 5.98 -17.70
C ALA A 195 -2.66 6.80 -17.76
N THR A 196 -3.44 6.84 -16.67
CA THR A 196 -4.67 7.64 -16.59
C THR A 196 -4.37 9.13 -16.69
N LYS A 197 -3.28 9.61 -16.09
CA LYS A 197 -2.85 11.01 -16.23
C LYS A 197 -2.54 11.36 -17.69
N LYS A 198 -1.78 10.51 -18.40
CA LYS A 198 -1.50 10.72 -19.83
C LYS A 198 -2.77 10.76 -20.67
N GLU A 199 -3.74 9.90 -20.37
CA GLU A 199 -5.03 9.87 -21.06
C GLU A 199 -5.86 11.13 -20.78
N MET A 200 -5.88 11.62 -19.54
CA MET A 200 -6.52 12.89 -19.17
C MET A 200 -5.88 14.08 -19.89
N ASP A 201 -4.56 14.13 -19.98
CA ASP A 201 -3.83 15.17 -20.70
C ASP A 201 -4.16 15.11 -22.20
N ARG A 202 -4.24 13.91 -22.78
CA ARG A 202 -4.64 13.68 -24.18
C ARG A 202 -6.06 14.16 -24.46
N GLN A 203 -7.03 13.77 -23.61
CA GLN A 203 -8.42 14.20 -23.73
C GLN A 203 -8.57 15.71 -23.59
N THR A 204 -7.79 16.33 -22.71
CA THR A 204 -7.79 17.79 -22.55
C THR A 204 -7.28 18.50 -23.81
N ALA A 205 -6.23 17.96 -24.44
CA ALA A 205 -5.73 18.46 -25.71
C ALA A 205 -6.75 18.30 -26.86
N ASP A 206 -7.41 17.13 -26.94
CA ASP A 206 -8.45 16.86 -27.94
C ASP A 206 -9.66 17.79 -27.76
N LEU A 207 -10.08 18.06 -26.51
CA LEU A 207 -11.15 19.01 -26.22
C LEU A 207 -10.78 20.45 -26.61
N ALA A 208 -9.53 20.86 -26.37
CA ALA A 208 -9.05 22.18 -26.80
C ALA A 208 -9.05 22.31 -28.33
N ALA A 209 -8.60 21.28 -29.05
CA ALA A 209 -8.56 21.25 -30.51
C ALA A 209 -9.97 21.26 -31.12
N THR A 210 -10.88 20.41 -30.62
CA THR A 210 -12.27 20.36 -31.08
C THR A 210 -13.03 21.65 -30.80
N ARG A 211 -12.79 22.29 -29.65
CA ARG A 211 -13.36 23.61 -29.34
C ARG A 211 -12.88 24.68 -30.33
N LYS A 212 -11.61 24.65 -30.73
CA LYS A 212 -11.07 25.58 -31.74
C LYS A 212 -11.74 25.36 -33.10
N ALA A 213 -11.82 24.11 -33.55
CA ALA A 213 -12.49 23.76 -34.81
C ALA A 213 -13.98 24.15 -34.81
N LEU A 214 -14.68 23.96 -33.69
CA LEU A 214 -16.08 24.37 -33.54
C LEU A 214 -16.26 25.89 -33.68
N ASN A 215 -15.35 26.68 -33.11
CA ASN A 215 -15.37 28.13 -33.25
C ASN A 215 -15.16 28.55 -34.71
N GLU A 216 -14.23 27.92 -35.43
CA GLU A 216 -13.97 28.17 -36.84
C GLU A 216 -15.21 27.87 -37.70
N VAL A 217 -15.81 26.68 -37.55
CA VAL A 217 -17.04 26.30 -38.25
C VAL A 217 -18.20 27.24 -37.91
N THR A 218 -18.30 27.70 -36.66
CA THR A 218 -19.34 28.66 -36.24
C THR A 218 -19.18 30.00 -36.97
N MET A 219 -17.94 30.48 -37.12
CA MET A 219 -17.63 31.70 -37.87
C MET A 219 -17.94 31.55 -39.36
N GLU A 220 -17.58 30.42 -39.97
CA GLU A 220 -17.89 30.12 -41.37
C GLU A 220 -19.41 30.06 -41.60
N ARG A 221 -20.14 29.35 -40.74
CA ARG A 221 -21.61 29.28 -40.77
C ARG A 221 -22.24 30.67 -40.70
N ASN A 222 -21.75 31.54 -39.81
CA ASN A 222 -22.27 32.90 -39.69
C ASN A 222 -21.99 33.72 -40.95
N THR A 223 -20.79 33.60 -41.51
CA THR A 223 -20.41 34.25 -42.77
C THR A 223 -21.30 33.81 -43.93
N LEU A 224 -21.51 32.49 -44.08
CA LEU A 224 -22.39 31.92 -45.10
C LEU A 224 -23.85 32.37 -44.92
N LYS A 225 -24.35 32.38 -43.68
CA LYS A 225 -25.70 32.86 -43.37
C LYS A 225 -25.88 34.32 -43.80
N ASN A 226 -24.91 35.19 -43.52
CA ASN A 226 -24.95 36.59 -43.93
C ASN A 226 -24.90 36.73 -45.46
N SER A 227 -24.04 35.96 -46.13
CA SER A 227 -23.97 35.93 -47.60
C SER A 227 -25.29 35.47 -48.22
N LEU A 228 -25.96 34.46 -47.65
CA LEU A 228 -27.26 33.98 -48.12
C LEU A 228 -28.35 35.04 -47.96
N ILE A 229 -28.36 35.77 -46.84
CA ILE A 229 -29.31 36.88 -46.62
C ILE A 229 -29.11 37.97 -47.69
N ALA A 230 -27.86 38.35 -47.96
CA ALA A 230 -27.53 39.33 -48.99
C ALA A 230 -27.92 38.85 -50.40
N ALA A 231 -27.66 37.58 -50.73
CA ALA A 231 -28.05 36.99 -52.00
C ALA A 231 -29.58 36.98 -52.18
N LYS A 232 -30.34 36.58 -51.16
CA LYS A 232 -31.81 36.64 -51.18
C LYS A 232 -32.35 38.06 -51.30
N ALA A 233 -31.68 39.05 -50.69
CA ALA A 233 -32.05 40.45 -50.86
C ALA A 233 -31.89 40.90 -52.31
N ARG A 234 -30.76 40.56 -52.94
CA ARG A 234 -30.48 40.84 -54.36
C ARG A 234 -31.47 40.12 -55.29
N GLU A 235 -31.80 38.88 -54.98
CA GLU A 235 -32.81 38.12 -55.74
C GLU A 235 -34.17 38.81 -55.71
N ARG A 236 -34.63 39.27 -54.53
CA ARG A 236 -35.87 40.05 -54.42
C ARG A 236 -35.82 41.36 -55.18
N GLU A 237 -34.69 42.06 -55.13
CA GLU A 237 -34.48 43.30 -55.89
C GLU A 237 -34.57 43.04 -57.41
N MET A 238 -33.90 42.01 -57.91
CA MET A 238 -33.97 41.62 -59.32
C MET A 238 -35.38 41.18 -59.72
N ALA A 239 -36.06 40.38 -58.89
CA ALA A 239 -37.44 39.98 -59.14
C ALA A 239 -38.37 41.20 -59.20
N GLY A 240 -38.20 42.17 -58.29
CA GLY A 240 -38.92 43.44 -58.31
C GLY A 240 -38.66 44.24 -59.59
N ALA A 241 -37.41 44.38 -60.01
CA ALA A 241 -37.06 45.06 -61.25
C ALA A 241 -37.67 44.38 -62.49
N ILE A 242 -37.63 43.05 -62.55
CA ILE A 242 -38.26 42.25 -63.62
C ILE A 242 -39.76 42.50 -63.66
N ILE A 243 -40.46 42.40 -62.52
CA ILE A 243 -41.90 42.65 -62.44
C ILE A 243 -42.22 44.07 -62.89
N LEU A 244 -41.48 45.08 -62.41
CA LEU A 244 -41.69 46.48 -62.80
C LEU A 244 -41.54 46.67 -64.32
N GLU A 245 -40.48 46.14 -64.93
CA GLU A 245 -40.26 46.25 -66.37
C GLU A 245 -41.33 45.48 -67.18
N HIS A 246 -41.76 44.30 -66.73
CA HIS A 246 -42.87 43.57 -67.34
C HIS A 246 -44.19 44.35 -67.27
N THR A 247 -44.51 44.92 -66.11
CA THR A 247 -45.71 45.76 -65.93
C THR A 247 -45.66 46.99 -66.85
N ARG A 248 -44.51 47.66 -66.94
CA ARG A 248 -44.30 48.79 -67.87
C ARG A 248 -44.47 48.39 -69.32
N GLY A 249 -43.86 47.27 -69.73
CA GLY A 249 -43.99 46.72 -71.08
C GLY A 249 -45.43 46.35 -71.43
N PHE A 250 -46.17 45.76 -70.49
CA PHE A 250 -47.58 45.43 -70.64
C PHE A 250 -48.47 46.67 -70.79
N LYS A 251 -48.32 47.66 -69.90
CA LYS A 251 -49.05 48.95 -69.99
C LYS A 251 -48.75 49.67 -71.31
N LYS A 252 -47.49 49.64 -71.75
CA LYS A 252 -47.07 50.14 -73.07
C LYS A 252 -47.78 49.42 -74.21
N ALA A 253 -47.82 48.09 -74.19
CA ALA A 253 -48.52 47.31 -75.21
C ALA A 253 -50.01 47.64 -75.26
N ILE A 254 -50.69 47.79 -74.12
CA ILE A 254 -52.09 48.22 -74.05
C ILE A 254 -52.27 49.59 -74.74
N ARG A 255 -51.45 50.60 -74.39
CA ARG A 255 -51.52 51.92 -75.04
C ARG A 255 -51.36 51.83 -76.56
N GLN A 256 -50.44 50.98 -77.02
CA GLN A 256 -50.22 50.72 -78.45
C GLN A 256 -51.42 50.07 -79.12
N VAL A 257 -52.05 49.08 -78.50
CA VAL A 257 -53.27 48.45 -79.00
C VAL A 257 -54.44 49.45 -79.04
N THR A 258 -54.65 50.25 -78.00
CA THR A 258 -55.70 51.28 -77.98
C THR A 258 -55.51 52.31 -79.10
N PHE A 259 -54.28 52.81 -79.29
CA PHE A 259 -53.98 53.76 -80.37
C PHE A 259 -54.20 53.18 -81.78
N LEU A 260 -54.00 51.86 -81.94
CA LEU A 260 -54.27 51.14 -83.18
C LEU A 260 -55.77 51.02 -83.48
N LEU A 261 -56.61 50.81 -82.46
CA LEU A 261 -58.06 50.66 -82.64
C LEU A 261 -58.71 51.92 -83.22
N ASP A 262 -58.13 53.09 -82.95
CA ASP A 262 -58.65 54.39 -83.40
C ASP A 262 -58.10 54.84 -84.79
N ARG A 263 -57.29 54.02 -85.47
CA ARG A 263 -56.65 54.41 -86.76
C ARG A 263 -56.67 53.31 -87.83
N PRO A 264 -56.76 53.69 -89.13
CA PRO A 264 -56.61 52.73 -90.23
C PRO A 264 -55.20 52.15 -90.27
N LEU A 265 -55.10 50.82 -90.40
CA LEU A 265 -53.87 50.00 -90.27
C LEU A 265 -52.78 50.22 -91.34
N GLN A 266 -52.98 51.15 -92.29
CA GLN A 266 -52.03 51.37 -93.38
C GLN A 266 -50.89 52.31 -92.95
N ASN A 267 -49.69 51.75 -92.86
CA ASN A 267 -48.40 52.41 -92.62
C ASN A 267 -48.17 52.96 -91.19
N LEU A 268 -48.40 52.16 -90.14
CA LEU A 268 -48.02 52.55 -88.78
C LEU A 268 -46.53 52.21 -88.46
N PRO A 269 -45.71 53.19 -88.03
CA PRO A 269 -44.32 52.96 -87.63
C PRO A 269 -44.24 52.56 -86.14
N LEU A 270 -44.89 51.45 -85.77
CA LEU A 270 -44.75 50.87 -84.43
C LEU A 270 -43.36 50.26 -84.30
N ASP A 271 -42.70 50.57 -83.18
CA ASP A 271 -41.35 50.14 -82.88
C ASP A 271 -41.23 49.88 -81.38
N VAL A 272 -40.43 48.88 -81.00
CA VAL A 272 -40.17 48.51 -79.60
C VAL A 272 -39.52 49.67 -78.85
N GLU A 273 -38.79 50.55 -79.53
CA GLU A 273 -38.17 51.74 -78.91
C GLU A 273 -39.08 52.97 -78.84
N LYS A 274 -40.34 52.87 -79.29
CA LYS A 274 -41.31 53.98 -79.28
C LYS A 274 -42.52 53.65 -78.41
N ASP A 275 -43.07 54.66 -77.74
CA ASP A 275 -44.29 54.56 -76.93
C ASP A 275 -45.28 55.67 -77.33
N ILE A 276 -46.49 55.64 -76.79
CA ILE A 276 -47.53 56.63 -77.06
C ILE A 276 -47.69 57.55 -75.86
N LEU A 277 -47.45 58.84 -76.11
CA LEU A 277 -47.61 59.91 -75.14
C LEU A 277 -48.60 60.94 -75.71
N HIS A 278 -49.69 61.22 -74.99
CA HIS A 278 -50.75 62.14 -75.43
C HIS A 278 -51.24 61.89 -76.88
N GLY A 279 -51.40 60.62 -77.27
CA GLY A 279 -51.89 60.25 -78.61
C GLY A 279 -50.88 60.46 -79.75
N LYS A 280 -49.59 60.64 -79.46
CA LYS A 280 -48.50 60.69 -80.44
C LYS A 280 -47.47 59.61 -80.15
N ILE A 281 -46.87 59.06 -81.20
CA ILE A 281 -45.76 58.12 -81.10
C ILE A 281 -44.48 58.91 -80.80
N VAL A 282 -43.83 58.61 -79.69
CA VAL A 282 -42.63 59.29 -79.17
C VAL A 282 -41.58 58.23 -78.78
N PRO A 283 -40.26 58.48 -78.92
CA PRO A 283 -39.24 57.57 -78.41
C PRO A 283 -39.43 57.26 -76.92
N SER A 284 -39.29 56.01 -76.52
CA SER A 284 -39.55 55.56 -75.13
C SER A 284 -38.62 56.20 -74.10
N LYS A 285 -37.44 56.69 -74.50
CA LYS A 285 -36.51 57.42 -73.63
C LYS A 285 -37.00 58.84 -73.26
N GLU A 286 -37.93 59.39 -74.04
CA GLU A 286 -38.45 60.76 -73.86
C GLU A 286 -39.74 60.79 -73.03
N VAL A 287 -40.32 59.64 -72.70
CA VAL A 287 -41.45 59.54 -71.77
C VAL A 287 -40.92 59.68 -70.35
N PRO A 288 -41.26 60.75 -69.60
CA PRO A 288 -40.75 60.92 -68.24
C PRO A 288 -41.14 59.76 -67.33
N ALA A 289 -40.23 59.39 -66.42
CA ALA A 289 -40.55 58.40 -65.38
C ALA A 289 -41.71 58.94 -64.51
N GLY A 290 -42.76 58.14 -64.33
CA GLY A 290 -43.96 58.52 -63.56
C GLY A 290 -45.04 59.30 -64.34
N THR A 291 -44.91 59.45 -65.67
CA THR A 291 -45.96 60.11 -66.49
C THR A 291 -47.28 59.35 -66.52
N TYR A 292 -47.20 58.04 -66.31
CA TYR A 292 -48.33 57.16 -66.10
C TYR A 292 -48.12 56.57 -64.70
N SER A 293 -48.98 56.93 -63.74
CA SER A 293 -48.89 56.44 -62.38
C SER A 293 -48.80 54.92 -62.36
N ASP A 294 -47.85 54.38 -61.59
CA ASP A 294 -47.77 52.94 -61.37
C ASP A 294 -48.93 52.43 -60.47
N ASP A 295 -49.65 53.36 -59.81
CA ASP A 295 -50.62 53.11 -58.74
C ASP A 295 -52.10 53.15 -59.13
N GLU A 296 -52.48 53.38 -60.40
CA GLU A 296 -53.90 53.20 -60.78
C GLU A 296 -54.17 51.74 -61.13
N GLU A 297 -54.31 50.94 -60.07
CA GLU A 297 -55.36 49.92 -59.81
C GLU A 297 -54.92 49.04 -58.62
N GLU A 298 -55.24 49.49 -57.41
CA GLU A 298 -55.55 48.58 -56.30
C GLU A 298 -56.88 47.89 -56.61
N GLU A 299 -56.89 46.55 -56.50
CA GLU A 299 -57.99 45.69 -56.03
C GLU A 299 -58.14 44.42 -56.91
N VAL A 300 -57.20 43.48 -56.75
CA VAL A 300 -57.47 42.07 -57.05
C VAL A 300 -57.14 41.25 -55.82
N ALA A 301 -58.21 40.84 -55.15
CA ALA A 301 -58.29 39.99 -53.98
C ALA A 301 -57.10 39.04 -53.77
N ALA A 302 -56.22 39.41 -52.83
CA ALA A 302 -55.40 38.44 -52.11
C ALA A 302 -56.32 37.68 -51.14
N SER A 303 -56.81 36.53 -51.60
CA SER A 303 -57.29 35.50 -50.68
C SER A 303 -56.07 34.97 -49.94
N GLU A 304 -55.92 35.34 -48.67
CA GLU A 304 -55.04 34.63 -47.74
C GLU A 304 -55.58 33.20 -47.59
N PRO A 305 -54.81 32.14 -47.92
CA PRO A 305 -54.94 30.91 -47.20
C PRO A 305 -54.15 31.08 -45.90
N THR A 306 -54.89 31.06 -44.81
CA THR A 306 -54.41 30.64 -43.49
C THR A 306 -53.35 29.55 -43.61
N ASP A 307 -52.14 29.82 -43.12
CA ASP A 307 -51.30 28.75 -42.61
C ASP A 307 -50.53 29.22 -41.39
N SER A 308 -50.88 28.60 -40.27
CA SER A 308 -50.29 28.84 -38.97
C SER A 308 -49.00 28.02 -38.89
N PRO A 309 -47.84 28.59 -38.52
CA PRO A 309 -46.84 27.80 -37.83
C PRO A 309 -47.13 27.91 -36.34
N SER A 310 -47.83 26.90 -35.82
CA SER A 310 -47.82 26.58 -34.40
C SER A 310 -46.37 26.62 -33.91
N VAL A 311 -46.07 27.57 -33.02
CA VAL A 311 -44.87 27.53 -32.19
C VAL A 311 -45.10 26.42 -31.17
N GLU A 312 -44.80 25.18 -31.56
CA GLU A 312 -44.52 24.13 -30.59
C GLU A 312 -43.17 24.46 -29.95
N THR A 313 -43.26 25.11 -28.79
CA THR A 313 -42.20 25.06 -27.80
C THR A 313 -42.08 23.61 -27.32
N ASN A 314 -41.25 22.83 -28.01
CA ASN A 314 -40.72 21.59 -27.45
C ASN A 314 -39.74 21.95 -26.33
N ASN A 315 -40.31 22.31 -25.19
CA ASN A 315 -39.63 22.28 -23.91
C ASN A 315 -39.71 20.84 -23.41
N VAL A 316 -38.87 19.97 -23.97
CA VAL A 316 -38.65 18.64 -23.40
C VAL A 316 -37.84 18.84 -22.11
N PRO A 317 -38.30 18.34 -20.96
CA PRO A 317 -37.56 18.38 -19.72
C PRO A 317 -36.26 17.60 -19.90
N PHE A 318 -35.12 18.23 -19.60
CA PHE A 318 -33.87 17.50 -19.38
C PHE A 318 -34.00 16.78 -18.04
N ASP A 319 -34.60 15.59 -18.09
CA ASP A 319 -34.62 14.64 -16.98
C ASP A 319 -33.21 14.06 -16.83
N VAL A 320 -32.49 14.53 -15.81
CA VAL A 320 -31.23 13.94 -15.38
C VAL A 320 -31.60 12.65 -14.66
N THR A 321 -31.82 11.59 -15.44
CA THR A 321 -31.83 10.24 -14.88
C THR A 321 -30.46 9.97 -14.27
N GLU A 322 -30.50 9.83 -12.95
CA GLU A 322 -29.47 9.21 -12.12
C GLU A 322 -28.87 8.00 -12.83
N VAL A 323 -27.55 8.02 -13.01
CA VAL A 323 -26.78 6.83 -13.33
C VAL A 323 -26.41 6.18 -12.00
N PRO A 324 -26.98 5.01 -11.64
CA PRO A 324 -26.45 4.22 -10.56
C PRO A 324 -25.15 3.56 -11.04
N ILE A 325 -24.03 4.00 -10.48
CA ILE A 325 -22.76 3.28 -10.58
C ILE A 325 -22.96 1.95 -9.86
N SER A 326 -22.92 0.85 -10.61
CA SER A 326 -22.65 -0.50 -10.08
C SER A 326 -21.16 -0.77 -10.14
#